data_AF-F8QBV8-F1
#
_entry.id   AF-F8QBV8-F1
#
_cell.length_a   1.000
_cell.length_b   1.000
_cell.length_c   1.000
_cell.angle_alpha   90.00
_cell.angle_beta   90.00
_cell.angle_gamma   90.00
#
_symmetry.space_group_name_H-M   'P 1'
#
loop_
_entity.id
_entity.type
_entity.pdbx_description
1 polymer ?
#
loop_
_entity_poly.entity_id
_entity_poly.type
_entity_poly.pdbx_seq_one_letter_code
_entity_poly.pdbx_strand_id
1 'polypeptide(L)'
;MILFYSKCVLSPPPFPEVAAILRAATRFSFPHHRSWAIQVLEEYWPSELYYLDRTKFPHALETVVLGRAYDVPGILKRAFYELLRSRTFLMDEAGDEAEGGNTTPQLEMNDIKRLISTRENLTTAWVVRNCTN
;
A
#
# COMPACT_ATOMS: atom_id res chain seq x y z
N MET A 1 -31.68 -14.75 25.12
CA MET A 1 -31.37 -15.39 23.82
C MET A 1 -30.27 -14.57 23.18
N ILE A 2 -29.03 -15.04 23.32
CA ILE A 2 -27.81 -14.32 22.91
C ILE A 2 -27.60 -14.63 21.42
N LEU A 3 -27.81 -13.63 20.55
CA LEU A 3 -27.37 -13.73 19.17
C LEU A 3 -25.85 -13.49 19.15
N PHE A 4 -25.09 -14.58 19.24
CA PHE A 4 -23.71 -14.58 18.80
C PHE A 4 -23.70 -14.19 17.33
N TYR A 5 -23.28 -12.96 17.04
CA TYR A 5 -22.79 -12.59 15.71
C TYR A 5 -21.73 -13.63 15.36
N SER A 6 -22.07 -14.50 14.42
CA SER A 6 -21.13 -15.44 13.83
C SER A 6 -20.04 -14.60 13.18
N LYS A 7 -18.89 -14.46 13.84
CA LYS A 7 -17.65 -14.13 13.15
C LYS A 7 -17.41 -15.27 12.17
N CYS A 8 -17.94 -15.12 10.96
CA CYS A 8 -17.55 -15.96 9.85
C CYS A 8 -16.05 -15.73 9.71
N VAL A 9 -15.26 -16.76 10.00
CA VAL A 9 -13.81 -16.77 9.74
C VAL A 9 -13.63 -16.93 8.22
N LEU A 10 -14.17 -15.96 7.47
CA LEU A 10 -13.82 -15.76 6.07
C LEU A 10 -12.50 -15.02 6.13
N SER A 11 -11.44 -15.66 5.65
CA SER A 11 -10.19 -14.98 5.34
C SER A 11 -10.50 -13.66 4.63
N PRO A 12 -9.89 -12.53 5.02
CA PRO A 12 -10.14 -11.27 4.36
C PRO A 12 -9.88 -11.41 2.85
N PRO A 13 -10.71 -10.79 1.98
CA PRO A 13 -10.56 -10.93 0.54
C PRO A 13 -9.18 -10.44 0.08
N PRO A 14 -8.60 -11.04 -0.97
CA PRO A 14 -7.29 -10.63 -1.46
C PRO A 14 -7.29 -9.14 -1.87
N PHE A 15 -6.10 -8.52 -1.77
CA PHE A 15 -5.94 -7.08 -2.01
C PHE A 15 -6.63 -6.54 -3.28
N PRO A 16 -6.53 -7.18 -4.46
CA PRO A 16 -7.17 -6.68 -5.67
C PRO A 16 -8.69 -6.57 -5.56
N GLU A 17 -9.33 -7.49 -4.83
CA GLU A 17 -10.78 -7.49 -4.61
C GLU A 17 -11.19 -6.35 -3.69
N VAL A 18 -10.49 -6.16 -2.57
CA VAL A 18 -10.76 -5.05 -1.64
C VAL A 18 -10.53 -3.70 -2.33
N ALA A 19 -9.47 -3.58 -3.13
CA ALA A 19 -9.23 -2.41 -3.96
C ALA A 19 -10.39 -2.17 -4.93
N ALA A 20 -10.86 -3.19 -5.66
CA ALA A 20 -12.00 -3.07 -6.55
C ALA A 20 -13.28 -2.63 -5.81
N ILE A 21 -13.53 -3.17 -4.62
CA ILE A 21 -14.67 -2.78 -3.77
C ILE A 21 -14.54 -1.32 -3.36
N LEU A 22 -13.35 -0.84 -2.94
CA LEU A 22 -13.14 0.58 -2.61
C LEU A 22 -13.44 1.48 -3.81
N ARG A 23 -12.95 1.12 -5.01
CA ARG A 23 -13.19 1.88 -6.25
C ARG A 23 -14.67 1.95 -6.56
N ALA A 24 -15.36 0.81 -6.56
CA ALA A 24 -16.78 0.71 -6.87
C ALA A 24 -17.64 1.42 -5.83
N ALA A 25 -17.40 1.18 -4.53
CA ALA A 25 -18.13 1.80 -3.44
C ALA A 25 -17.98 3.32 -3.45
N THR A 26 -16.80 3.85 -3.80
CA THR A 26 -16.61 5.30 -3.95
C THR A 26 -17.35 5.82 -5.19
N ARG A 27 -17.26 5.11 -6.33
CA ARG A 27 -17.89 5.52 -7.59
C ARG A 27 -19.42 5.53 -7.52
N PHE A 28 -20.02 4.56 -6.85
CA PHE A 28 -21.48 4.40 -6.71
C PHE A 28 -22.02 4.93 -5.38
N SER A 29 -21.19 5.60 -4.57
CA SER A 29 -21.57 6.22 -3.30
C SER A 29 -22.20 5.25 -2.29
N PHE A 30 -21.54 4.10 -2.07
CA PHE A 30 -21.89 3.14 -1.02
C PHE A 30 -21.01 3.35 0.23
N PRO A 31 -21.42 4.20 1.19
CA PRO A 31 -20.55 4.61 2.30
C PRO A 31 -20.16 3.46 3.22
N HIS A 32 -21.06 2.53 3.49
CA HIS A 32 -20.78 1.38 4.36
C HIS A 32 -19.69 0.47 3.77
N HIS A 33 -19.78 0.17 2.48
CA HIS A 33 -18.78 -0.64 1.77
C HIS A 33 -17.44 0.09 1.64
N ARG A 34 -17.46 1.42 1.45
CA ARG A 34 -16.24 2.23 1.47
C ARG A 34 -15.53 2.15 2.81
N SER A 35 -16.25 2.38 3.92
CA SER A 35 -15.68 2.30 5.27
C SER A 35 -15.14 0.92 5.58
N TRP A 36 -15.86 -0.14 5.21
CA TRP A 36 -15.39 -1.51 5.36
C TRP A 36 -14.10 -1.76 4.56
N ALA A 37 -14.05 -1.35 3.29
CA ALA A 37 -12.86 -1.55 2.46
C ALA A 37 -11.65 -0.78 3.01
N ILE A 38 -11.84 0.43 3.52
CA ILE A 38 -10.80 1.21 4.18
C ILE A 38 -10.26 0.47 5.40
N GLN A 39 -11.15 0.00 6.28
CA GLN A 39 -10.73 -0.74 7.47
C GLN A 39 -9.90 -1.97 7.11
N VAL A 40 -10.35 -2.78 6.14
CA VAL A 40 -9.62 -3.97 5.69
C VAL A 40 -8.27 -3.59 5.07
N LEU A 41 -8.20 -2.50 4.30
CA LEU A 41 -6.93 -2.01 3.74
C LEU A 41 -5.97 -1.52 4.81
N GLU A 42 -6.44 -0.86 5.86
CA GLU A 42 -5.63 -0.42 7.00
C GLU A 42 -5.12 -1.60 7.84
N GLU A 43 -5.91 -2.67 7.95
CA GLU A 43 -5.48 -3.94 8.55
C GLU A 43 -4.41 -4.64 7.69
N TYR A 44 -4.51 -4.57 6.35
CA TYR A 44 -3.47 -5.05 5.43
C TYR A 44 -2.19 -4.22 5.45
N TRP A 45 -2.31 -2.91 5.64
CA TRP A 45 -1.22 -1.93 5.53
C TRP A 45 -1.05 -1.14 6.83
N PRO A 46 -0.68 -1.79 7.95
CA PRO A 46 -0.59 -1.14 9.24
C PRO A 46 0.50 -0.06 9.23
N SER A 47 0.16 1.14 9.71
CA SER A 47 1.05 2.32 9.73
C SER A 47 2.15 2.24 10.80
N GLU A 48 2.02 1.33 11.76
CA GLU A 48 2.98 1.14 12.85
C GLU A 48 4.20 0.35 12.40
N LEU A 49 5.38 0.91 12.70
CA LEU A 49 6.69 0.34 12.33
C LEU A 49 6.96 -1.01 13.01
N TYR A 50 6.32 -1.29 14.14
CA TYR A 50 6.46 -2.57 14.85
C TYR A 50 6.03 -3.77 13.99
N TYR A 51 5.06 -3.57 13.08
CA TYR A 51 4.61 -4.62 12.16
C TYR A 51 5.49 -4.75 10.92
N LEU A 52 6.58 -3.98 10.81
CA LEU A 52 7.53 -4.07 9.70
C LEU A 52 8.41 -5.30 9.88
N ASP A 53 8.25 -6.26 8.97
CA ASP A 53 9.06 -7.48 8.90
C ASP A 53 9.90 -7.49 7.61
N ARG A 54 10.86 -8.41 7.51
CA ARG A 54 11.71 -8.63 6.34
C ARG A 54 10.92 -9.14 5.12
N THR A 55 9.74 -9.73 5.35
CA THR A 55 8.86 -10.24 4.30
C THR A 55 8.37 -9.11 3.40
N LYS A 56 8.49 -9.27 2.08
CA LYS A 56 7.97 -8.30 1.09
C LYS A 56 6.46 -8.41 0.99
N PHE A 57 5.80 -7.28 1.19
CA PHE A 57 4.38 -7.17 0.89
C PHE A 57 4.21 -6.84 -0.60
N PRO A 58 3.44 -7.64 -1.36
CA PRO A 58 3.10 -7.32 -2.73
C PRO A 58 2.21 -6.07 -2.79
N HIS A 59 2.02 -5.51 -3.99
CA HIS A 59 1.09 -4.39 -4.25
C HIS A 59 1.45 -3.02 -3.62
N ALA A 60 2.66 -2.81 -3.10
CA ALA A 60 3.03 -1.53 -2.48
C ALA A 60 2.83 -0.31 -3.40
N LEU A 61 3.16 -0.45 -4.70
CA LEU A 61 2.94 0.57 -5.71
C LEU A 61 1.44 0.87 -5.91
N GLU A 62 0.66 -0.17 -6.14
CA GLU A 62 -0.80 -0.09 -6.30
C GLU A 62 -1.46 0.53 -5.07
N THR A 63 -0.99 0.21 -3.87
CA THR A 63 -1.48 0.77 -2.61
C THR A 63 -1.23 2.27 -2.51
N VAL A 64 -0.06 2.78 -2.93
CA VAL A 64 0.19 4.23 -2.96
C VAL A 64 -0.78 4.92 -3.92
N VAL A 65 -0.90 4.39 -5.14
CA VAL A 65 -1.81 4.95 -6.16
C VAL A 65 -3.26 4.95 -5.66
N LEU A 66 -3.71 3.84 -5.08
CA LEU A 66 -5.06 3.69 -4.52
C LEU A 66 -5.31 4.65 -3.36
N GLY A 67 -4.38 4.71 -2.39
CA GLY A 67 -4.51 5.56 -1.21
C GLY A 67 -4.55 7.05 -1.55
N ARG A 68 -3.81 7.47 -2.59
CA ARG A 68 -3.89 8.84 -3.14
C ARG A 68 -5.22 9.11 -3.84
N ALA A 69 -5.63 8.22 -4.74
CA ALA A 69 -6.82 8.45 -5.56
C ALA A 69 -8.13 8.46 -4.77
N TYR A 70 -8.22 7.70 -3.67
CA TYR A 70 -9.44 7.52 -2.89
C TYR A 70 -9.41 8.11 -1.48
N ASP A 71 -8.38 8.92 -1.19
CA ASP A 71 -8.15 9.57 0.11
C ASP A 71 -8.15 8.59 1.29
N VAL A 72 -7.20 7.66 1.25
CA VAL A 72 -6.97 6.66 2.31
C VAL A 72 -5.53 6.82 2.83
N PRO A 73 -5.24 7.81 3.67
CA PRO A 73 -3.86 8.10 4.09
C PRO A 73 -3.26 7.03 5.01
N GLY A 74 -4.08 6.26 5.73
CA GLY A 74 -3.62 5.26 6.72
C GLY A 74 -2.69 4.18 6.12
N ILE A 75 -2.90 3.82 4.85
CA ILE A 75 -2.14 2.78 4.16
C ILE A 75 -0.85 3.28 3.50
N LEU A 76 -0.71 4.61 3.34
CA LEU A 76 0.38 5.20 2.56
C LEU A 76 1.74 5.01 3.24
N LYS A 77 1.81 5.18 4.55
CA LYS A 77 3.09 5.11 5.28
C LYS A 77 3.77 3.77 5.08
N ARG A 78 3.03 2.67 5.29
CA ARG A 78 3.58 1.32 5.10
C ARG A 78 3.94 1.04 3.64
N ALA A 79 3.07 1.44 2.71
CA ALA A 79 3.33 1.26 1.28
C ALA A 79 4.60 1.99 0.82
N PHE A 80 4.83 3.24 1.26
CA PHE A 80 6.06 3.96 0.97
C PHE A 80 7.31 3.28 1.54
N TYR A 81 7.25 2.74 2.77
CA TYR A 81 8.37 2.00 3.34
C TYR A 81 8.69 0.73 2.55
N GLU A 82 7.68 -0.02 2.12
CA GLU A 82 7.88 -1.21 1.29
C GLU A 82 8.49 -0.86 -0.07
N LEU A 83 8.03 0.23 -0.71
CA LEU A 83 8.63 0.74 -1.95
C LEU A 83 10.09 1.14 -1.73
N LEU A 84 10.40 1.88 -0.67
CA LEU A 84 11.75 2.34 -0.39
C LEU A 84 12.75 1.17 -0.24
N ARG A 85 12.28 0.07 0.32
CA ARG A 85 13.02 -1.18 0.51
C ARG A 85 13.18 -1.98 -0.79
N SER A 86 12.31 -1.77 -1.78
CA SER A 86 12.51 -2.34 -3.11
C SER A 86 13.65 -1.59 -3.81
N ARG A 87 14.59 -2.33 -4.41
CA ARG A 87 15.70 -1.73 -5.16
C ARG A 87 15.22 -0.98 -6.41
N THR A 88 14.04 -1.35 -6.90
CA THR A 88 13.55 -1.07 -8.25
C THR A 88 12.22 -0.32 -8.29
N PHE A 89 11.83 0.46 -7.26
CA PHE A 89 10.57 1.23 -7.32
C PHE A 89 10.49 2.26 -8.49
N LEU A 90 11.59 2.46 -9.22
CA LEU A 90 11.71 3.29 -10.43
C LEU A 90 11.86 2.48 -11.73
N MET A 91 12.06 1.17 -11.63
CA MET A 91 12.19 0.29 -12.78
C MET A 91 10.90 -0.51 -12.86
N ASP A 92 10.11 -0.25 -13.90
CA ASP A 92 9.02 -1.13 -14.31
C ASP A 92 9.50 -2.58 -14.15
N GLU A 93 8.76 -3.38 -13.40
CA GLU A 93 8.82 -4.82 -13.59
C GLU A 93 8.23 -5.01 -14.99
N ALA A 94 9.09 -4.93 -16.01
CA ALA A 94 8.84 -5.36 -17.37
C ALA A 94 8.60 -6.88 -17.31
N GLY A 95 7.43 -7.25 -16.81
CA GLY A 95 6.85 -8.56 -16.95
C GLY A 95 6.18 -8.60 -18.31
N ASP A 96 6.74 -9.43 -19.17
CA ASP A 96 6.30 -9.84 -20.49
C ASP A 96 4.85 -9.50 -20.88
N GLU A 97 4.78 -8.88 -22.05
CA GLU A 97 3.65 -8.70 -22.96
C GLU A 97 2.41 -9.57 -22.65
N ALA A 98 1.41 -8.95 -22.03
CA ALA A 98 0.03 -9.39 -22.12
C ALA A 98 -0.80 -8.26 -22.74
N GLU A 99 -1.18 -8.48 -24.00
CA GLU A 99 -2.17 -7.72 -24.77
C GLU A 99 -3.44 -7.46 -23.93
N GLY A 100 -3.59 -6.23 -23.46
CA GLY A 100 -4.77 -5.77 -22.73
C GLY A 100 -4.44 -4.45 -22.06
N GLY A 101 -5.09 -3.37 -22.48
CA GLY A 101 -4.80 -1.97 -22.10
C GLY A 101 -4.96 -1.63 -20.61
N ASN A 102 -4.22 -2.31 -19.74
CA ASN A 102 -4.04 -1.96 -18.36
C ASN A 102 -2.92 -0.92 -18.28
N THR A 103 -3.30 0.34 -18.11
CA THR A 103 -2.40 1.37 -17.58
C THR A 103 -1.74 0.81 -16.32
N THR A 104 -0.45 0.51 -16.38
CA THR A 104 0.31 0.09 -15.22
C THR A 104 0.19 1.18 -14.14
N PRO A 105 0.04 0.81 -12.86
CA PRO A 105 -0.07 1.78 -11.78
C PRO A 105 1.24 2.59 -11.72
N GLN A 106 1.18 3.90 -11.97
CA GLN A 106 2.35 4.78 -11.96
C GLN A 106 2.35 5.70 -10.73
N LEU A 107 3.52 5.90 -10.12
CA LEU A 107 3.69 6.87 -9.04
C LEU A 107 3.62 8.30 -9.57
N GLU A 108 2.99 9.17 -8.81
CA GLU A 108 3.08 10.61 -9.06
C GLU A 108 4.50 11.13 -8.82
N MET A 109 4.90 12.16 -9.58
CA MET A 109 6.22 12.78 -9.48
C MET A 109 6.56 13.26 -8.05
N ASN A 110 5.58 13.76 -7.31
CA ASN A 110 5.77 14.21 -5.93
C ASN A 110 6.12 13.06 -4.99
N ASP A 111 5.50 11.89 -5.20
CA ASP A 111 5.75 10.69 -4.41
C ASP A 111 7.12 10.08 -4.75
N ILE A 112 7.54 10.14 -6.02
CA ILE A 112 8.91 9.79 -6.44
C ILE A 112 9.94 10.68 -5.74
N LYS A 113 9.76 12.01 -5.77
CA LYS A 113 10.67 12.95 -5.08
C LYS A 113 10.75 12.66 -3.59
N ARG A 114 9.61 12.37 -2.95
CA ARG A 114 9.55 12.02 -1.53
C ARG A 114 10.32 10.73 -1.23
N LEU A 115 10.19 9.70 -2.07
CA LEU A 115 10.92 8.44 -1.93
C LEU A 115 12.44 8.64 -2.08
N ILE A 116 12.88 9.42 -3.07
CA ILE A 116 14.30 9.73 -3.29
C ILE A 116 14.88 10.47 -2.09
N SER A 117 14.25 11.58 -1.68
CA SER A 117 14.70 12.38 -0.54
C SER A 117 14.73 11.56 0.76
N THR A 118 13.73 10.69 0.97
CA THR A 118 13.69 9.82 2.15
C THR A 118 14.82 8.78 2.11
N ARG A 119 15.12 8.21 0.93
CA ARG A 119 16.26 7.29 0.75
C ARG A 119 17.57 7.96 1.13
N GLU A 120 17.82 9.16 0.61
CA GLU A 120 19.04 9.94 0.88
C GLU A 120 19.20 10.23 2.37
N ASN A 121 18.12 10.66 3.03
CA ASN A 121 18.11 10.94 4.47
C ASN A 121 18.40 9.69 5.31
N LEU A 122 17.77 8.56 4.97
CA LEU A 122 18.04 7.30 5.65
C LEU A 122 19.49 6.85 5.42
N THR A 123 19.98 6.85 4.18
CA THR A 123 21.37 6.48 3.89
C THR A 123 22.36 7.34 4.67
N THR A 124 22.14 8.66 4.72
CA THR A 124 22.98 9.59 5.48
C THR A 124 22.98 9.26 6.97
N ALA A 125 21.80 9.06 7.57
CA ALA A 125 21.68 8.73 8.99
C ALA A 125 22.37 7.40 9.34
N TRP A 126 22.26 6.39 8.45
CA TRP A 126 22.91 5.10 8.64
C TRP A 126 24.43 5.17 8.54
N VAL A 127 24.97 5.94 7.58
CA VAL A 127 26.42 6.14 7.43
C VAL A 127 26.99 6.84 8.65
N VAL A 128 26.36 7.95 9.10
CA VAL A 128 26.81 8.68 10.29
C VAL A 128 26.86 7.78 11.53
N ARG A 129 25.80 6.99 11.76
CA ARG A 129 25.73 6.08 12.91
C ARG A 129 26.78 4.96 12.87
N ASN A 130 27.15 4.51 11.68
CA ASN A 130 28.18 3.48 11.49
C ASN A 130 29.61 4.03 11.57
N CYS A 131 29.82 5.34 11.40
CA CYS A 131 31.13 5.98 11.54
C CYS A 131 31.45 6.47 12.96
N THR A 132 30.45 6.53 13.85
CA THR A 132 30.60 6.96 15.26
C THR A 132 30.69 5.79 16.26
N ASN A 133 30.92 4.56 15.77
CA ASN A 133 31.32 3.40 16.59
C ASN A 133 32.74 2.99 16.21
#